data_AF-A0A9E5IUD2-F1
#
_entry.id   AF-A0A9E5IUD2-F1
#
_cell.length_a   1.000
_cell.length_b   1.000
_cell.length_c   1.000
_cell.angle_alpha   90.00
_cell.angle_beta   90.00
_cell.angle_gamma   90.00
#
_symmetry.space_group_name_H-M   'P 1'
#
loop_
_entity.id
_entity.type
_entity.pdbx_description
1 polymer ?
#
loop_
_entity_poly.entity_id
_entity_poly.type
_entity_poly.pdbx_seq_one_letter_code
_entity_poly.pdbx_strand_id
1 'polypeptide(L)'
;QSLQFSIATADAPELKQTAEFVRQEWRSIGVDVTVKVFESGDLTQDIIRQRKYDALLFGEVIGKDLDLYAFWHSSQRIAPGLNLSMYVNAKTDKLLEDARKTSDESIRLSKYAEFESLVKADIPAIFLYSPNFIYIVPERLRGLSLNQVTTAWDRWNDVNEWYITTDSVWKFMPGARAVSHTN
;
A
#
# COMPACT_ATOMS: atom_id res chain seq x y z
N GLN A 1 -24.46 26.49 9.69
CA GLN A 1 -23.90 25.31 10.39
C GLN A 1 -22.49 25.13 9.86
N SER A 2 -21.46 25.13 10.73
CA SER A 2 -20.08 24.87 10.31
C SER A 2 -19.88 23.36 10.13
N LEU A 3 -19.18 22.94 9.07
CA LEU A 3 -18.82 21.54 8.87
C LEU A 3 -17.79 21.13 9.94
N GLN A 4 -18.05 20.04 10.65
CA GLN A 4 -17.16 19.49 11.68
C GLN A 4 -17.14 17.97 11.62
N PHE A 5 -15.95 17.36 11.73
CA PHE A 5 -15.77 15.92 11.81
C PHE A 5 -14.45 15.52 12.47
N SER A 6 -14.28 14.22 12.74
CA SER A 6 -13.04 13.66 13.29
C SER A 6 -12.30 12.75 12.32
N ILE A 7 -10.96 12.83 12.33
CA ILE A 7 -10.05 11.91 11.63
C ILE A 7 -9.50 10.93 12.67
N ALA A 8 -9.80 9.64 12.51
CA ALA A 8 -9.15 8.58 13.25
C ALA A 8 -7.84 8.15 12.56
N THR A 9 -6.78 7.89 13.33
CA THR A 9 -5.53 7.33 12.80
C THR A 9 -4.73 6.59 13.87
N ALA A 10 -3.71 5.82 13.45
CA ALA A 10 -2.85 5.07 14.36
C ALA A 10 -1.79 5.96 15.00
N ASP A 11 -1.27 5.55 16.15
CA ASP A 11 -0.14 6.18 16.85
C ASP A 11 1.20 5.89 16.14
N ALA A 12 1.30 6.33 14.89
CA ALA A 12 2.51 6.28 14.06
C ALA A 12 2.97 7.71 13.77
N PRO A 13 4.27 8.05 13.93
CA PRO A 13 4.78 9.40 13.74
C PRO A 13 4.40 10.04 12.40
N GLU A 14 4.46 9.29 11.30
CA GLU A 14 4.15 9.73 9.95
C GLU A 14 2.65 10.00 9.74
N LEU A 15 1.79 9.16 10.31
CA LEU A 15 0.35 9.33 10.22
C LEU A 15 -0.13 10.50 11.08
N LYS A 16 0.46 10.68 12.28
CA LYS A 16 0.17 11.84 13.14
C LYS A 16 0.53 13.16 12.45
N GLN A 17 1.71 13.23 11.84
CA GLN A 17 2.16 14.42 11.09
C GLN A 17 1.23 14.71 9.90
N THR A 18 0.86 13.67 9.16
CA THR A 18 -0.06 13.79 8.02
C THR A 18 -1.45 14.24 8.47
N ALA A 19 -2.02 13.65 9.52
CA ALA A 19 -3.33 14.02 10.05
C ALA A 19 -3.35 15.47 10.55
N GLU A 20 -2.27 15.91 11.19
CA GLU A 20 -2.12 17.29 11.66
C GLU A 20 -2.02 18.29 10.49
N PHE A 21 -1.24 17.97 9.45
CA PHE A 21 -1.17 18.77 8.24
C PHE A 21 -2.55 18.88 7.57
N VAL A 22 -3.23 17.75 7.36
CA VAL A 22 -4.59 17.70 6.81
C VAL A 22 -5.55 18.55 7.65
N ARG A 23 -5.50 18.43 8.99
CA ARG A 23 -6.31 19.25 9.90
C ARG A 23 -6.09 20.76 9.67
N GLN A 24 -4.84 21.19 9.50
CA GLN A 24 -4.52 22.60 9.26
C GLN A 24 -5.08 23.10 7.92
N GLU A 25 -4.92 22.32 6.86
CA GLU A 25 -5.45 22.64 5.53
C GLU A 25 -6.98 22.78 5.55
N TRP A 26 -7.70 21.83 6.17
CA TRP A 26 -9.16 21.90 6.31
C TRP A 26 -9.64 23.07 7.16
N ARG A 27 -8.90 23.40 8.24
CA ARG A 27 -9.22 24.57 9.07
C ARG A 27 -9.03 25.88 8.31
N SER A 28 -8.06 25.96 7.40
CA SER A 28 -7.82 27.16 6.59
C SER A 28 -9.02 27.53 5.71
N ILE A 29 -9.85 26.55 5.34
CA ILE A 29 -11.08 26.73 4.56
C ILE A 29 -12.36 26.68 5.41
N GLY A 30 -12.24 26.74 6.74
CA GLY A 30 -13.37 26.88 7.66
C GLY A 30 -14.03 25.57 8.11
N VAL A 31 -13.35 24.42 7.95
CA VAL A 31 -13.84 23.12 8.43
C VAL A 31 -13.16 22.76 9.75
N ASP A 32 -13.97 22.47 10.77
CA ASP A 32 -13.44 22.09 12.09
C ASP A 32 -13.12 20.59 12.14
N VAL A 33 -11.84 20.26 12.13
CA VAL A 33 -11.34 18.89 12.15
C VAL A 33 -10.66 18.58 13.48
N THR A 34 -11.03 17.45 14.08
CA THR A 34 -10.35 16.91 15.27
C THR A 34 -9.62 15.61 14.93
N VAL A 35 -8.34 15.52 15.26
CA VAL A 35 -7.54 14.29 15.08
C VAL A 35 -7.64 13.42 16.33
N LYS A 36 -8.03 12.16 16.16
CA LYS A 36 -8.09 11.14 17.20
C LYS A 36 -7.03 10.08 16.89
N VAL A 37 -6.06 9.95 17.78
CA VAL A 37 -4.95 9.00 17.66
C VAL A 37 -5.22 7.82 18.57
N PHE A 38 -5.02 6.61 18.05
CA PHE A 38 -5.26 5.36 18.76
C PHE A 38 -4.03 4.45 18.68
N GLU A 39 -3.82 3.62 19.70
CA GLU A 39 -2.91 2.47 19.57
C GLU A 39 -3.41 1.57 18.42
N SER A 40 -2.51 0.90 17.70
CA SER A 40 -2.83 0.15 16.47
C SER A 40 -3.85 -0.97 16.68
N GLY A 41 -3.76 -1.70 17.79
CA GLY A 41 -4.72 -2.72 18.21
C GLY A 41 -6.10 -2.13 18.46
N ASP A 42 -6.18 -1.07 19.26
CA ASP A 42 -7.43 -0.36 19.59
C ASP A 42 -8.08 0.24 18.33
N LEU A 43 -7.29 0.89 17.47
CA LEU A 43 -7.75 1.41 16.18
C LEU A 43 -8.40 0.29 15.36
N THR A 44 -7.76 -0.88 15.33
CA THR A 44 -8.24 -2.01 14.53
C THR A 44 -9.54 -2.58 15.11
N GLN A 45 -9.56 -2.89 16.41
CA GLN A 45 -10.67 -3.62 17.04
C GLN A 45 -11.90 -2.74 17.28
N ASP A 46 -11.70 -1.52 17.76
CA ASP A 46 -12.78 -0.68 18.24
C ASP A 46 -13.25 0.34 17.21
N ILE A 47 -12.36 0.80 16.33
CA ILE A 47 -12.64 1.86 15.36
C ILE A 47 -12.88 1.27 13.97
N ILE A 48 -11.90 0.58 13.39
CA ILE A 48 -11.93 0.10 12.00
C ILE A 48 -12.95 -1.01 11.84
N ARG A 49 -12.88 -2.09 12.64
CA ARG A 49 -13.80 -3.24 12.52
C ARG A 49 -15.27 -2.84 12.68
N GLN A 50 -15.53 -1.85 13.52
CA GLN A 50 -16.89 -1.38 13.83
C GLN A 50 -17.31 -0.19 12.94
N ARG A 51 -16.44 0.28 12.04
CA ARG A 51 -16.65 1.46 11.18
C ARG A 51 -17.04 2.72 11.98
N LYS A 52 -16.45 2.88 13.16
CA LYS A 52 -16.73 3.99 14.12
C LYS A 52 -15.84 5.20 13.85
N TYR A 53 -15.86 5.73 12.64
CA TYR A 53 -15.09 6.91 12.24
C TYR A 53 -15.87 7.77 11.25
N ASP A 54 -15.69 9.10 11.30
CA ASP A 54 -16.20 10.00 10.27
C ASP A 54 -15.26 9.98 9.06
N ALA A 55 -13.95 10.10 9.33
CA ALA A 55 -12.87 9.91 8.38
C ALA A 55 -11.77 9.05 9.03
N LEU A 56 -11.07 8.27 8.20
CA LEU A 56 -9.97 7.42 8.62
C LEU A 56 -8.74 7.78 7.77
N LEU A 57 -7.63 8.13 8.44
CA LEU A 57 -6.32 8.19 7.79
C LEU A 57 -5.60 6.87 8.05
N PHE A 58 -5.39 6.10 6.99
CA PHE A 58 -4.81 4.76 7.05
C PHE A 58 -3.90 4.51 5.85
N GLY A 59 -2.83 3.74 6.07
CA GLY A 59 -1.95 3.28 5.00
C GLY A 59 -2.43 1.92 4.47
N GLU A 60 -2.66 1.83 3.16
CA GLU A 60 -2.97 0.56 2.50
C GLU A 60 -1.70 -0.03 1.87
N VAL A 61 -1.43 -1.29 2.19
CA VAL A 61 -0.34 -2.06 1.58
C VAL A 61 -0.95 -2.94 0.49
N ILE A 62 -0.78 -2.53 -0.76
CA ILE A 62 -1.22 -3.31 -1.92
C ILE A 62 -0.10 -4.27 -2.29
N GLY A 63 -0.39 -5.57 -2.22
CA GLY A 63 0.57 -6.63 -2.57
C GLY A 63 1.00 -6.60 -4.03
N LYS A 64 2.01 -7.40 -4.39
CA LYS A 64 2.56 -7.50 -5.75
C LYS A 64 1.54 -7.97 -6.79
N ASP A 65 0.51 -8.68 -6.35
CA ASP A 65 -0.61 -9.17 -7.17
C ASP A 65 -1.64 -8.09 -7.51
N LEU A 66 -1.55 -6.90 -6.87
CA LEU A 66 -2.48 -5.79 -7.06
C LEU A 66 -3.94 -6.20 -6.88
N ASP A 67 -4.26 -7.04 -5.89
CA ASP A 67 -5.65 -7.46 -5.66
C ASP A 67 -6.48 -6.34 -5.00
N LEU A 68 -6.93 -5.40 -5.82
CA LEU A 68 -7.74 -4.24 -5.42
C LEU A 68 -9.14 -4.64 -4.92
N TYR A 69 -9.58 -5.88 -5.15
CA TYR A 69 -10.90 -6.35 -4.73
C TYR A 69 -11.10 -6.26 -3.23
N ALA A 70 -10.10 -6.63 -2.44
CA ALA A 70 -10.16 -6.61 -0.98
C ALA A 70 -10.49 -5.21 -0.41
N PHE A 71 -10.01 -4.17 -1.09
CA PHE A 71 -10.09 -2.77 -0.65
C PHE A 71 -11.27 -2.00 -1.25
N TRP A 72 -11.79 -2.42 -2.40
CA TRP A 72 -12.73 -1.60 -3.16
C TRP A 72 -14.04 -2.28 -3.55
N HIS A 73 -14.11 -3.60 -3.51
CA HIS A 73 -15.33 -4.31 -3.85
C HIS A 73 -16.41 -4.12 -2.76
N SER A 74 -17.67 -3.95 -3.16
CA SER A 74 -18.79 -3.67 -2.25
C SER A 74 -19.07 -4.79 -1.23
N SER A 75 -18.68 -6.02 -1.54
CA SER A 75 -18.75 -7.18 -0.63
C SER A 75 -17.77 -7.07 0.55
N GLN A 76 -16.74 -6.23 0.46
CA GLN A 76 -15.66 -6.11 1.44
C GLN A 76 -15.89 -5.01 2.47
N ARG A 77 -17.10 -4.44 2.54
CA ARG A 77 -17.42 -3.28 3.41
C ARG A 77 -17.53 -3.64 4.88
N ILE A 78 -17.88 -4.89 5.20
CA ILE A 78 -18.10 -5.34 6.57
C ILE A 78 -16.88 -6.11 7.03
N ALA A 79 -16.45 -5.90 8.28
CA ALA A 79 -15.34 -6.64 8.87
C ALA A 79 -15.57 -8.17 8.72
N PRO A 80 -14.54 -8.93 8.30
CA PRO A 80 -13.12 -8.55 8.20
C PRO A 80 -12.70 -7.86 6.88
N GLY A 81 -13.63 -7.51 5.99
CA GLY A 81 -13.31 -6.86 4.72
C GLY A 81 -12.64 -5.48 4.87
N LEU A 82 -11.84 -5.12 3.87
CA LEU A 82 -10.94 -3.96 3.88
C LEU A 82 -11.44 -2.78 3.05
N ASN A 83 -12.69 -2.81 2.57
CA ASN A 83 -13.32 -1.63 1.99
C ASN A 83 -13.74 -0.67 3.10
N LEU A 84 -12.78 0.16 3.51
CA LEU A 84 -12.91 1.11 4.62
C LEU A 84 -13.64 2.39 4.20
N SER A 85 -13.68 2.71 2.91
CA SER A 85 -14.47 3.83 2.37
C SER A 85 -15.96 3.54 2.30
N MET A 86 -16.37 2.29 2.54
CA MET A 86 -17.74 1.81 2.39
C MET A 86 -18.28 1.98 0.97
N TYR A 87 -17.39 2.09 -0.02
CA TYR A 87 -17.73 2.36 -1.42
C TYR A 87 -18.55 1.22 -2.04
N VAL A 88 -19.57 1.59 -2.82
CA VAL A 88 -20.46 0.66 -3.53
C VAL A 88 -20.67 1.18 -4.94
N ASN A 89 -20.21 0.42 -5.93
CA ASN A 89 -20.46 0.73 -7.32
C ASN A 89 -20.46 -0.58 -8.14
N ALA A 90 -21.59 -0.91 -8.75
CA ALA A 90 -21.75 -2.18 -9.47
C ALA A 90 -20.80 -2.32 -10.68
N LYS A 91 -20.39 -1.21 -11.30
CA LYS A 91 -19.41 -1.23 -12.40
C LYS A 91 -18.02 -1.54 -11.87
N THR A 92 -17.63 -0.86 -10.80
CA THR A 92 -16.37 -1.11 -10.07
C THR A 92 -16.29 -2.57 -9.62
N ASP A 93 -17.36 -3.09 -9.02
CA ASP A 93 -17.45 -4.49 -8.59
C ASP A 93 -17.19 -5.45 -9.76
N LYS A 94 -17.89 -5.24 -10.88
CA LYS A 94 -17.74 -6.07 -12.08
C LYS A 94 -16.33 -6.02 -12.66
N LEU A 95 -15.72 -4.83 -12.73
CA LEU A 95 -14.35 -4.66 -13.21
C LEU A 95 -13.33 -5.43 -12.36
N LEU A 96 -13.47 -5.35 -11.02
CA LEU A 96 -12.59 -6.05 -10.09
C LEU A 96 -12.78 -7.57 -10.16
N GLU A 97 -14.02 -8.05 -10.28
CA GLU A 97 -14.29 -9.48 -10.49
C GLU A 97 -13.66 -10.01 -11.79
N ASP A 98 -13.80 -9.26 -12.89
CA ASP A 98 -13.27 -9.67 -14.20
C ASP A 98 -11.74 -9.61 -14.22
N ALA A 99 -11.15 -8.60 -13.57
CA ALA A 99 -9.70 -8.49 -13.40
C ALA A 99 -9.10 -9.68 -12.64
N ARG A 100 -9.81 -10.24 -11.65
CA ARG A 100 -9.36 -11.45 -10.91
C ARG A 100 -9.54 -12.75 -11.69
N LYS A 101 -10.50 -12.80 -12.63
CA LYS A 101 -10.81 -14.01 -13.42
C LYS A 101 -9.88 -14.17 -14.62
N THR A 102 -9.33 -13.09 -15.15
CA THR A 102 -8.46 -13.13 -16.33
C THR A 102 -7.02 -13.50 -16.00
N SER A 103 -6.42 -14.36 -16.83
CA SER A 103 -4.98 -14.65 -16.80
C SER A 103 -4.16 -13.70 -17.70
N ASP A 104 -4.81 -12.99 -18.64
CA ASP A 104 -4.16 -12.03 -19.52
C ASP A 104 -3.87 -10.72 -18.77
N GLU A 105 -2.59 -10.37 -18.68
CA GLU A 105 -2.11 -9.18 -17.99
C GLU A 105 -2.59 -7.87 -18.64
N SER A 106 -2.60 -7.80 -19.97
CA SER A 106 -3.06 -6.60 -20.70
C SER A 106 -4.53 -6.33 -20.43
N ILE A 107 -5.35 -7.39 -20.45
CA ILE A 107 -6.78 -7.30 -20.11
C ILE A 107 -6.94 -6.86 -18.65
N ARG A 108 -6.19 -7.45 -17.72
CA ARG A 108 -6.24 -7.09 -16.29
C ARG A 108 -5.90 -5.62 -16.07
N LEU A 109 -4.82 -5.12 -16.67
CA LEU A 109 -4.39 -3.72 -16.57
C LEU A 109 -5.43 -2.76 -17.16
N SER A 110 -6.02 -3.11 -18.30
CA SER A 110 -7.12 -2.33 -18.90
C SER A 110 -8.32 -2.21 -17.95
N LYS A 111 -8.70 -3.31 -17.29
CA LYS A 111 -9.79 -3.30 -16.28
C LYS A 111 -9.45 -2.45 -15.06
N TYR A 112 -8.20 -2.47 -14.60
CA TYR A 112 -7.75 -1.59 -13.52
C TYR A 112 -7.73 -0.11 -13.92
N ALA A 113 -7.39 0.23 -15.17
CA ALA A 113 -7.49 1.61 -15.66
C ALA A 113 -8.94 2.12 -15.72
N GLU A 114 -9.87 1.28 -16.15
CA GLU A 114 -11.31 1.59 -16.11
C GLU A 114 -11.79 1.79 -14.65
N PHE A 115 -11.38 0.91 -13.74
CA PHE A 115 -11.68 1.00 -12.31
C PHE A 115 -11.13 2.29 -11.69
N GLU A 116 -9.86 2.63 -11.96
CA GLU A 116 -9.20 3.82 -11.44
C GLU A 116 -9.95 5.09 -11.89
N SER A 117 -10.42 5.11 -13.13
CA SER A 117 -11.21 6.23 -13.68
C SER A 117 -12.52 6.42 -12.91
N LEU A 118 -13.20 5.34 -12.51
CA LEU A 118 -14.41 5.40 -11.69
C LEU A 118 -14.11 5.89 -10.28
N VAL A 119 -13.07 5.36 -9.63
CA VAL A 119 -12.67 5.79 -8.29
C VAL A 119 -12.27 7.26 -8.27
N LYS A 120 -11.56 7.75 -9.29
CA LYS A 120 -11.22 9.19 -9.42
C LYS A 120 -12.45 10.07 -9.60
N ALA A 121 -13.48 9.58 -10.29
CA ALA A 121 -14.71 10.33 -10.49
C ALA A 121 -15.59 10.35 -9.23
N ASP A 122 -15.68 9.23 -8.52
CA ASP A 122 -16.55 9.08 -7.34
C ASP A 122 -15.90 9.60 -6.05
N ILE A 123 -14.56 9.70 -6.01
CA ILE A 123 -13.72 10.13 -4.86
C ILE A 123 -14.15 9.45 -3.55
N PRO A 124 -14.19 8.10 -3.48
CA PRO A 124 -14.51 7.38 -2.24
C PRO A 124 -13.42 7.54 -1.17
N ALA A 125 -12.21 7.93 -1.57
CA ALA A 125 -11.12 8.28 -0.67
C ALA A 125 -10.24 9.38 -1.32
N ILE A 126 -9.50 10.10 -0.49
CA ILE A 126 -8.50 11.07 -0.93
C ILE A 126 -7.12 10.40 -0.78
N PHE A 127 -6.47 10.13 -1.92
CA PHE A 127 -5.12 9.57 -1.95
C PHE A 127 -4.10 10.68 -1.69
N LEU A 128 -3.24 10.50 -0.67
CA LEU A 128 -2.29 11.53 -0.24
C LEU A 128 -0.90 11.34 -0.85
N TYR A 129 -0.25 10.19 -0.58
CA TYR A 129 1.09 9.90 -1.08
C TYR A 129 1.41 8.40 -0.98
N SER A 130 2.45 7.97 -1.70
CA SER A 130 3.12 6.68 -1.50
C SER A 130 4.46 6.91 -0.81
N PRO A 131 4.77 6.25 0.32
CA PRO A 131 6.04 6.42 1.02
C PRO A 131 7.24 5.98 0.16
N ASN A 132 8.35 6.71 0.26
CA ASN A 132 9.63 6.28 -0.30
C ASN A 132 10.45 5.53 0.76
N PHE A 133 11.01 4.38 0.41
CA PHE A 133 11.96 3.66 1.25
C PHE A 133 13.39 3.97 0.83
N ILE A 134 14.16 4.60 1.72
CA ILE A 134 15.57 4.95 1.48
C ILE A 134 16.46 3.98 2.25
N TYR A 135 17.32 3.25 1.53
CA TYR A 135 18.28 2.32 2.11
C TYR A 135 19.71 2.79 1.86
N ILE A 136 20.51 2.89 2.93
CA ILE A 136 21.95 3.15 2.85
C ILE A 136 22.66 1.81 2.92
N VAL A 137 23.44 1.48 1.90
CA VAL A 137 24.15 0.20 1.79
C VAL A 137 25.64 0.43 1.55
N PRO A 138 26.51 -0.54 1.92
CA PRO A 138 27.94 -0.45 1.63
C PRO A 138 28.20 -0.33 0.13
N GLU A 139 29.15 0.53 -0.27
CA GLU A 139 29.52 0.72 -1.69
C GLU A 139 29.98 -0.58 -2.36
N ARG A 140 30.56 -1.51 -1.59
CA ARG A 140 31.04 -2.81 -2.09
C ARG A 140 29.95 -3.87 -2.20
N LEU A 141 28.73 -3.60 -1.71
CA LEU A 141 27.62 -4.54 -1.85
C LEU A 141 27.27 -4.68 -3.34
N ARG A 142 27.16 -5.91 -3.80
CA ARG A 142 26.72 -6.29 -5.14
C ARG A 142 25.53 -7.25 -5.01
N GLY A 143 24.77 -7.40 -6.10
CA GLY A 143 23.59 -8.28 -6.13
C GLY A 143 22.33 -7.72 -5.46
N LEU A 144 22.38 -6.50 -4.93
CA LEU A 144 21.18 -5.81 -4.44
C LEU A 144 20.28 -5.37 -5.61
N SER A 145 19.04 -5.83 -5.62
CA SER A 145 17.97 -5.33 -6.47
C SER A 145 16.83 -4.77 -5.62
N LEU A 146 16.30 -3.60 -5.99
CA LEU A 146 15.23 -2.91 -5.27
C LEU A 146 14.01 -2.64 -6.16
N ASN A 147 13.71 -3.56 -7.08
CA ASN A 147 12.72 -3.33 -8.14
C ASN A 147 11.30 -3.08 -7.64
N GLN A 148 10.86 -3.78 -6.59
CA GLN A 148 9.52 -3.64 -6.02
C GLN A 148 9.60 -3.72 -4.49
N VAL A 149 9.68 -2.55 -3.85
CA VAL A 149 9.68 -2.40 -2.40
C VAL A 149 8.32 -1.83 -1.98
N THR A 150 7.41 -2.70 -1.57
CA THR A 150 6.09 -2.31 -1.06
C THR A 150 6.14 -2.06 0.45
N THR A 151 6.98 -2.81 1.14
CA THR A 151 7.23 -2.72 2.57
C THR A 151 8.73 -2.62 2.85
N ALA A 152 9.09 -2.17 4.05
CA ALA A 152 10.49 -2.11 4.45
C ALA A 152 11.19 -3.49 4.37
N TRP A 153 10.45 -4.58 4.53
CA TRP A 153 10.98 -5.94 4.52
C TRP A 153 11.35 -6.45 3.13
N ASP A 154 10.73 -5.90 2.08
CA ASP A 154 10.95 -6.35 0.69
C ASP A 154 12.40 -6.18 0.21
N ARG A 155 13.19 -5.33 0.89
CA ARG A 155 14.63 -5.22 0.63
C ARG A 155 15.38 -6.54 0.76
N TRP A 156 14.86 -7.47 1.56
CA TRP A 156 15.48 -8.77 1.82
C TRP A 156 15.07 -9.86 0.81
N ASN A 157 14.19 -9.56 -0.15
CA ASN A 157 13.66 -10.55 -1.09
C ASN A 157 14.76 -11.27 -1.87
N ASP A 158 15.84 -10.55 -2.21
CA ASP A 158 16.96 -11.07 -2.99
C ASP A 158 18.26 -11.14 -2.17
N VAL A 159 18.16 -11.28 -0.83
CA VAL A 159 19.33 -11.28 0.07
C VAL A 159 20.32 -12.41 -0.24
N ASN A 160 19.83 -13.53 -0.78
CA ASN A 160 20.65 -14.66 -1.21
C ASN A 160 21.54 -14.35 -2.43
N GLU A 161 21.24 -13.28 -3.17
CA GLU A 161 22.04 -12.81 -4.31
C GLU A 161 23.12 -11.81 -3.87
N TRP A 162 23.15 -11.42 -2.61
CA TRP A 162 24.07 -10.39 -2.12
C TRP A 162 25.46 -10.95 -1.93
N TYR A 163 26.47 -10.19 -2.34
CA TYR A 163 27.86 -10.52 -2.11
C TYR A 163 28.73 -9.27 -2.03
N ILE A 164 29.88 -9.41 -1.36
CA ILE A 164 30.92 -8.37 -1.29
C ILE A 164 32.14 -8.79 -2.12
N THR A 165 32.42 -10.11 -2.16
CA THR A 165 33.55 -10.70 -2.86
C THR A 165 33.08 -11.77 -3.84
N THR A 166 33.81 -11.93 -4.93
CA THR A 166 33.61 -13.02 -5.89
C THR A 166 34.90 -13.81 -6.02
N ASP A 167 34.78 -15.14 -5.98
CA ASP A 167 35.89 -16.03 -6.29
C ASP A 167 35.78 -16.51 -7.74
N SER A 168 36.89 -16.41 -8.47
CA SER A 168 36.96 -16.91 -9.84
C SER A 168 37.21 -18.41 -9.82
N VAL A 169 36.18 -19.20 -10.16
CA VAL A 169 36.34 -20.65 -10.35
C VAL A 169 36.92 -20.91 -11.74
N TRP A 170 38.01 -21.67 -11.83
CA TRP A 170 38.74 -21.91 -13.08
C TRP A 170 37.87 -22.60 -14.16
N LYS A 171 37.90 -22.06 -15.39
CA LYS A 171 37.05 -22.44 -16.54
C LYS A 171 37.36 -23.81 -17.20
N PHE A 172 38.15 -24.69 -16.59
CA PHE A 172 38.55 -25.96 -17.25
C PHE A 172 37.50 -27.09 -17.16
N MET A 173 36.37 -26.89 -16.48
CA MET A 173 35.26 -27.83 -16.49
C MET A 173 34.23 -27.47 -17.59
N PRO A 174 33.95 -28.34 -18.58
CA PRO A 174 32.89 -28.08 -19.55
C PRO A 174 31.53 -28.10 -18.84
N GLY A 175 30.83 -26.96 -18.82
CA GLY A 175 29.45 -26.84 -18.32
C GLY A 175 29.24 -25.97 -17.08
N ALA A 176 30.29 -25.46 -16.43
CA ALA A 176 30.13 -24.68 -15.19
C ALA A 176 30.09 -23.16 -15.45
N ARG A 177 28.91 -22.53 -15.28
CA ARG A 177 28.83 -21.15 -14.78
C ARG A 177 28.69 -21.24 -13.27
N ALA A 178 29.81 -21.23 -12.56
CA ALA A 178 29.81 -21.14 -11.11
C ALA A 178 30.35 -19.76 -10.73
N VAL A 179 29.45 -18.87 -10.30
CA VAL A 179 29.82 -17.75 -9.44
C VAL A 179 29.53 -18.26 -8.03
N SER A 180 30.57 -18.50 -7.22
CA SER A 180 30.37 -18.80 -5.81
C SER A 180 30.35 -17.49 -5.04
N HIS A 181 29.23 -17.20 -4.40
CA HIS A 181 29.08 -16.08 -3.48
C HIS A 181 29.62 -16.52 -2.11
N THR A 182 30.59 -15.77 -1.58
CA THR A 182 31.01 -15.88 -0.18
C THR A 182 30.19 -14.89 0.64
N ASN A 183 29.44 -15.40 1.62
CA ASN A 183 28.65 -14.62 2.58
C ASN A 183 29.55 -13.88 3.58
#